data_AF-A0A932A333-F1
#
_entry.id   AF-A0A932A333-F1
#
_cell.length_a   1.000
_cell.length_b   1.000
_cell.length_c   1.000
_cell.angle_alpha   90.00
_cell.angle_beta   90.00
_cell.angle_gamma   90.00
#
_symmetry.space_group_name_H-M   'P 1'
#
loop_
_entity.id
_entity.type
_entity.pdbx_description
1 polymer ?
#
loop_
_entity_poly.entity_id
_entity_poly.type
_entity_poly.pdbx_seq_one_letter_code
_entity_poly.pdbx_strand_id
1 'polypeptide(L)'
;MLSLYEEYTKAGITQEEFERSQSNLINEFAFKIDTARRKVGQLLMIELTGLPQDYLETYRDKLKNVTLEQVNQAIQKYSDPKNLLITIVCTAKDIKPKLKSLGDNFKVTVKNFKED
;
A
#
# COMPACT_ATOMS: atom_id res chain seq x y z
N MET A 1 -15.70 -2.18 -4.05
CA MET A 1 -14.23 -2.16 -3.84
C MET A 1 -13.58 -1.00 -4.59
N LEU A 2 -13.80 -0.86 -5.92
CA LEU A 2 -13.29 0.31 -6.66
C LEU A 2 -13.90 1.63 -6.16
N SER A 3 -15.21 1.65 -5.92
CA SER A 3 -15.91 2.82 -5.33
C SER A 3 -15.34 3.26 -3.98
N LEU A 4 -14.96 2.30 -3.12
CA LEU A 4 -14.34 2.57 -1.83
C LEU A 4 -12.94 3.19 -2.02
N TYR A 5 -12.18 2.71 -3.00
CA TYR A 5 -10.87 3.29 -3.32
C TYR A 5 -11.03 4.73 -3.86
N GLU A 6 -11.97 4.97 -4.76
CA GLU A 6 -12.26 6.31 -5.24
C GLU A 6 -12.67 7.27 -4.11
N GLU A 7 -13.53 6.83 -3.21
CA GLU A 7 -13.93 7.59 -2.03
C GLU A 7 -12.72 7.89 -1.13
N TYR A 8 -11.91 6.88 -0.82
CA TYR A 8 -10.68 7.01 -0.03
C TYR A 8 -9.71 8.03 -0.64
N THR A 9 -9.52 8.00 -1.96
CA THR A 9 -8.60 8.94 -2.64
C THR A 9 -9.11 10.39 -2.62
N LYS A 10 -10.43 10.59 -2.57
CA LYS A 10 -11.05 11.92 -2.52
C LYS A 10 -11.15 12.47 -1.10
N ALA A 11 -11.67 11.66 -0.19
CA ALA A 11 -11.99 12.06 1.18
C ALA A 11 -10.79 11.95 2.14
N GLY A 12 -9.80 11.11 1.82
CA GLY A 12 -8.70 10.79 2.71
C GLY A 12 -9.15 9.89 3.87
N ILE A 13 -8.38 9.92 4.97
CA ILE A 13 -8.71 9.21 6.21
C ILE A 13 -9.22 10.19 7.28
N THR A 14 -9.93 9.63 8.25
CA THR A 14 -10.40 10.36 9.43
C THR A 14 -9.30 10.53 10.48
N GLN A 15 -9.50 11.44 11.43
CA GLN A 15 -8.59 11.64 12.57
C GLN A 15 -8.45 10.37 13.42
N GLU A 16 -9.55 9.66 13.68
CA GLU A 16 -9.55 8.41 14.45
C GLU A 16 -8.73 7.32 13.74
N GLU A 17 -8.91 7.15 12.44
CA GLU A 17 -8.15 6.19 11.64
C GLU A 17 -6.66 6.54 11.60
N PHE A 18 -6.33 7.83 11.50
CA PHE A 18 -4.96 8.32 11.56
C PHE A 18 -4.30 7.99 12.90
N GLU A 19 -4.91 8.37 14.02
CA GLU A 19 -4.36 8.12 15.36
C GLU A 19 -4.17 6.63 15.63
N ARG A 20 -5.18 5.82 15.26
CA ARG A 20 -5.13 4.36 15.39
C ARG A 20 -4.00 3.78 14.55
N SER A 21 -3.86 4.21 13.29
CA SER A 21 -2.83 3.68 12.39
C SER A 21 -1.42 4.11 12.81
N GLN A 22 -1.26 5.37 13.23
CA GLN A 22 0.02 5.89 13.72
C GLN A 22 0.48 5.13 14.97
N SER A 23 -0.42 4.93 15.94
CA SER A 23 -0.14 4.14 17.14
C SER A 23 0.25 2.70 16.79
N ASN A 24 -0.50 2.05 15.90
CA ASN A 24 -0.21 0.69 15.46
C ASN A 24 1.19 0.56 14.83
N LEU A 25 1.57 1.47 13.93
CA LEU A 25 2.89 1.46 13.27
C LEU A 25 4.04 1.68 14.25
N ILE A 26 3.85 2.53 15.26
CA ILE A 26 4.84 2.77 16.32
C ILE A 26 5.01 1.52 17.19
N ASN A 27 3.89 0.87 17.57
CA ASN A 27 3.91 -0.32 18.41
C ASN A 27 4.47 -1.55 17.68
N GLU A 28 4.20 -1.69 16.39
CA GLU A 28 4.69 -2.82 15.59
C GLU A 28 6.22 -2.80 15.42
N PHE A 29 6.86 -1.62 15.54
CA PHE A 29 8.31 -1.47 15.35
C PHE A 29 9.13 -2.42 16.22
N ALA A 30 8.71 -2.70 17.46
CA ALA A 30 9.41 -3.64 18.34
C ALA A 30 9.52 -5.04 17.71
N PHE A 31 8.47 -5.52 17.05
CA PHE A 31 8.44 -6.81 16.36
C PHE A 31 9.28 -6.82 15.07
N LYS A 32 9.53 -5.65 14.46
CA LYS A 32 10.40 -5.55 13.28
C LYS A 32 11.88 -5.77 13.59
N ILE A 33 12.28 -5.71 14.86
CA ILE A 33 13.68 -5.82 15.30
C ILE A 33 13.90 -6.79 16.47
N ASP A 34 12.92 -7.62 16.82
CA ASP A 34 12.94 -8.49 17.99
C ASP A 34 13.98 -9.64 17.91
N THR A 35 14.34 -10.09 16.71
CA THR A 35 15.28 -11.18 16.47
C THR A 35 16.53 -10.71 15.74
N ALA A 36 17.66 -11.40 15.94
CA ALA A 36 18.93 -11.11 15.27
C ALA A 36 18.79 -11.11 13.74
N ARG A 37 18.04 -12.08 13.18
CA ARG A 37 17.77 -12.17 11.74
C ARG A 37 17.05 -10.92 11.22
N ARG A 38 16.02 -10.47 11.94
CA ARG A 38 15.26 -9.27 11.55
C ARG A 38 16.11 -8.00 11.65
N LYS A 39 16.92 -7.86 12.71
CA LYS A 39 17.88 -6.74 12.84
C LYS A 39 18.85 -6.66 11.66
N VAL A 40 19.50 -7.78 11.31
CA VAL A 40 20.41 -7.83 10.15
C VAL A 40 19.68 -7.50 8.85
N GLY A 41 18.45 -7.98 8.67
CA GLY A 41 17.63 -7.63 7.51
C GLY A 41 17.33 -6.13 7.40
N GLN A 42 17.07 -5.45 8.52
CA GLN A 42 16.87 -3.99 8.54
C GLN A 42 18.15 -3.24 8.19
N LEU A 43 19.30 -3.63 8.74
CA LEU A 43 20.60 -3.02 8.42
C LEU A 43 20.95 -3.19 6.95
N LEU A 44 20.72 -4.38 6.39
CA LEU A 44 20.91 -4.63 4.96
C LEU A 44 20.00 -3.75 4.11
N MET A 45 18.74 -3.58 4.50
CA MET A 45 17.81 -2.69 3.79
C MET A 45 18.30 -1.24 3.81
N ILE A 46 18.78 -0.75 4.95
CA ILE A 46 19.33 0.61 5.09
C ILE A 46 20.50 0.82 4.14
N GLU A 47 21.44 -0.11 4.11
CA GLU A 47 22.61 -0.04 3.23
C GLU A 47 22.21 -0.09 1.74
N LEU A 48 21.38 -1.05 1.35
CA LEU A 48 20.98 -1.24 -0.05
C LEU A 48 20.14 -0.09 -0.62
N THR A 49 19.40 0.60 0.25
CA THR A 49 18.53 1.73 -0.15
C THR A 49 19.17 3.10 0.07
N GLY A 50 20.38 3.15 0.67
CA GLY A 50 21.07 4.39 0.99
C GLY A 50 20.37 5.24 2.05
N LEU A 51 19.62 4.60 2.96
CA LEU A 51 18.98 5.31 4.06
C LEU A 51 20.03 5.78 5.10
N PRO A 52 19.71 6.82 5.88
CA PRO A 52 20.55 7.23 7.00
C PRO A 52 20.83 6.08 7.99
N GLN A 53 22.03 6.02 8.54
CA GLN A 53 22.42 4.96 9.48
C GLN A 53 21.60 5.02 10.79
N ASP A 54 21.11 6.20 11.17
CA ASP A 54 20.24 6.44 12.33
C ASP A 54 18.76 6.16 12.04
N TYR A 55 18.42 5.56 10.88
CA TYR A 55 17.04 5.38 10.45
C TYR A 55 16.19 4.60 11.45
N LEU A 56 16.74 3.54 12.04
CA LEU A 56 16.01 2.73 13.04
C LEU A 56 15.82 3.46 14.37
N GLU A 57 16.78 4.29 14.76
CA GLU A 57 16.71 5.08 16.00
C GLU A 57 15.64 6.18 15.87
N THR A 58 15.63 6.86 14.72
CA THR A 58 14.73 7.98 14.43
C THR A 58 13.37 7.56 13.88
N TYR A 59 13.15 6.29 13.54
CA TYR A 59 11.92 5.79 12.89
C TYR A 59 10.64 6.17 13.66
N ARG A 60 10.63 5.94 14.97
CA ARG A 60 9.44 6.22 15.81
C ARG A 60 9.15 7.72 15.91
N ASP A 61 10.18 8.55 16.00
CA ASP A 61 10.01 10.00 16.08
C ASP A 61 9.58 10.58 14.73
N LYS A 62 10.11 10.05 13.62
CA LYS A 62 9.63 10.36 12.28
C LYS A 62 8.14 10.05 12.15
N LEU A 63 7.67 8.89 12.61
CA LEU A 63 6.25 8.54 12.59
C LEU A 63 5.38 9.46 13.44
N LYS A 64 5.82 9.83 14.65
CA LYS A 64 5.09 10.75 15.54
C LYS A 64 4.92 12.15 14.94
N ASN A 65 5.89 12.58 14.13
CA ASN A 65 5.89 13.91 13.51
C ASN A 65 5.06 13.96 12.21
N VAL A 66 4.58 12.82 11.69
CA VAL A 66 3.64 12.81 10.56
C VAL A 66 2.31 13.42 11.00
N THR A 67 1.69 14.23 10.14
CA THR A 67 0.36 14.80 10.37
C THR A 67 -0.70 14.16 9.49
N LEU A 68 -1.98 14.23 9.91
CA LEU A 68 -3.12 13.79 9.10
C LEU A 68 -3.13 14.47 7.72
N GLU A 69 -2.83 15.77 7.67
CA GLU A 69 -2.80 16.52 6.43
C GLU A 69 -1.76 15.97 5.44
N GLN A 70 -0.55 15.68 5.92
CA GLN A 70 0.51 15.09 5.08
C GLN A 70 0.08 13.72 4.54
N VAL A 71 -0.61 12.91 5.35
CA VAL A 71 -1.14 11.60 4.91
C VAL A 71 -2.19 11.79 3.83
N ASN A 72 -3.15 12.69 4.01
CA ASN A 72 -4.20 12.95 3.03
C ASN A 72 -3.63 13.53 1.72
N GLN A 73 -2.63 14.42 1.79
CA GLN A 73 -1.91 14.90 0.62
C GLN A 73 -1.16 13.78 -0.11
N ALA A 74 -0.52 12.87 0.63
CA ALA A 74 0.17 11.71 0.04
C ALA A 74 -0.83 10.74 -0.62
N ILE A 75 -1.98 10.51 -0.01
CA ILE A 75 -3.07 9.70 -0.60
C ILE A 75 -3.48 10.30 -1.95
N GLN A 76 -3.80 11.59 -1.99
CA GLN A 76 -4.21 12.27 -3.22
C GLN A 76 -3.12 12.26 -4.30
N LYS A 77 -1.85 12.35 -3.90
CA LYS A 77 -0.71 12.40 -4.82
C LYS A 77 -0.36 11.05 -5.42
N TYR A 78 -0.43 9.98 -4.64
CA TYR A 78 0.12 8.66 -5.04
C TYR A 78 -0.93 7.58 -5.28
N SER A 79 -2.18 7.78 -4.82
CA SER A 79 -3.28 6.86 -5.05
C SER A 79 -4.20 7.37 -6.15
N ASP A 80 -3.78 7.29 -7.42
CA ASP A 80 -4.59 7.73 -8.55
C ASP A 80 -5.53 6.60 -9.04
N PRO A 81 -6.87 6.73 -8.89
CA PRO A 81 -7.82 5.73 -9.36
C PRO A 81 -7.76 5.46 -10.87
N LYS A 82 -7.24 6.40 -11.66
CA LYS A 82 -7.12 6.25 -13.11
C LYS A 82 -5.92 5.39 -13.53
N ASN A 83 -4.95 5.21 -12.64
CA ASN A 83 -3.71 4.49 -12.90
C ASN A 83 -3.63 3.17 -12.12
N LEU A 84 -4.73 2.40 -12.10
CA LEU A 84 -4.82 1.14 -11.39
C LEU A 84 -4.55 -0.08 -12.30
N LEU A 85 -3.62 -0.94 -11.86
CA LEU A 85 -3.46 -2.28 -12.42
C LEU A 85 -4.22 -3.29 -11.56
N ILE A 86 -5.34 -3.79 -12.07
CA ILE A 86 -6.18 -4.77 -11.38
C ILE A 86 -5.91 -6.15 -11.96
N THR A 87 -5.45 -7.09 -11.13
CA THR A 87 -5.25 -8.49 -11.50
C THR A 87 -6.30 -9.35 -10.82
N ILE A 88 -7.04 -10.15 -11.61
CA ILE A 88 -8.10 -11.02 -11.12
C ILE A 88 -7.73 -12.47 -11.46
N VAL A 89 -7.63 -13.32 -10.44
CA VAL A 89 -7.41 -14.76 -10.61
C VAL A 89 -8.76 -15.46 -10.51
N CYS A 90 -9.22 -16.05 -11.62
CA CYS A 90 -10.51 -16.72 -11.71
C CYS A 90 -10.58 -17.69 -12.90
N THR A 91 -11.64 -18.49 -12.96
CA THR A 91 -11.95 -19.31 -14.13
C THR A 91 -12.31 -18.43 -15.32
N ALA A 92 -11.53 -18.50 -16.39
CA ALA A 92 -11.65 -17.60 -17.54
C ALA A 92 -13.05 -17.62 -18.21
N LYS A 93 -13.75 -18.76 -18.17
CA LYS A 93 -15.09 -18.91 -18.76
C LYS A 93 -16.15 -18.06 -18.04
N ASP A 94 -16.03 -17.92 -16.73
CA ASP A 94 -17.05 -17.30 -15.88
C ASP A 94 -16.94 -15.77 -15.83
N ILE A 95 -15.73 -15.25 -16.04
CA ILE A 95 -15.44 -13.82 -15.90
C ILE A 95 -15.51 -13.06 -17.22
N LYS A 96 -15.25 -13.72 -18.37
CA LYS A 96 -15.26 -13.07 -19.71
C LYS A 96 -16.52 -12.24 -19.98
N PRO A 97 -17.75 -12.73 -19.66
CA PRO A 97 -18.97 -11.94 -19.86
C PRO A 97 -19.04 -10.71 -18.95
N LYS A 98 -18.60 -10.84 -17.69
CA LYS A 98 -18.61 -9.76 -16.69
C LYS A 98 -17.53 -8.69 -16.95
N LEU A 99 -16.40 -9.07 -17.53
CA LEU A 99 -15.37 -8.11 -17.94
C LEU A 99 -15.80 -7.28 -19.14
N LYS A 100 -16.53 -7.87 -20.09
CA LYS A 100 -17.14 -7.10 -21.20
C LYS A 100 -18.12 -6.03 -20.70
N SER A 101 -18.83 -6.29 -19.60
CA SER A 101 -19.74 -5.30 -19.00
C SER A 101 -19.04 -4.15 -18.26
N LEU A 102 -17.71 -4.20 -18.04
CA LEU A 102 -16.96 -3.10 -17.44
C LEU A 102 -16.66 -1.95 -18.43
N GLY A 103 -17.04 -2.11 -19.71
CA GLY A 103 -16.88 -1.11 -20.75
C GLY A 103 -15.45 -0.98 -21.28
N ASP A 104 -15.27 -0.15 -22.30
CA ASP A 104 -14.00 0.05 -23.01
C ASP A 104 -12.97 0.87 -22.23
N ASN A 105 -13.34 1.35 -21.03
CA ASN A 105 -12.49 2.17 -20.17
C ASN A 105 -11.33 1.38 -19.55
N PHE A 106 -11.33 0.05 -19.66
CA PHE A 106 -10.29 -0.81 -19.11
C PHE A 106 -9.61 -1.63 -20.20
N LYS A 107 -8.27 -1.55 -20.27
CA LYS A 107 -7.48 -2.47 -21.08
C LYS A 107 -7.41 -3.83 -20.37
N VAL A 108 -8.28 -4.77 -20.77
CA VAL A 108 -8.33 -6.11 -20.18
C VAL A 108 -7.37 -7.05 -20.92
N THR A 109 -6.42 -7.63 -20.19
CA THR A 109 -5.55 -8.72 -20.70
C THR A 109 -5.86 -10.00 -19.94
N VAL A 110 -6.21 -11.07 -20.66
CA VAL A 110 -6.46 -12.39 -20.05
C VAL A 110 -5.25 -13.28 -20.32
N LYS A 111 -4.57 -13.72 -19.26
CA LYS A 111 -3.53 -14.74 -19.32
C LYS A 111 -4.06 -16.04 -18.73
N ASN A 112 -4.04 -17.13 -19.51
CA ASN A 112 -4.42 -18.44 -19.01
C ASN A 112 -3.27 -19.02 -18.17
N PHE A 113 -3.60 -19.67 -17.05
CA PHE A 113 -2.61 -20.28 -16.15
C PHE A 113 -1.89 -21.49 -16.76
N LYS A 114 -2.42 -22.04 -17.86
CA LYS A 114 -1.75 -23.02 -18.72
C LYS A 114 -1.97 -22.60 -20.17
N GLU A 115 -0.88 -22.33 -20.87
CA GLU A 115 -0.83 -22.40 -22.34
C GLU A 115 -0.46 -23.84 -22.69
N ASP A 116 -1.35 -24.53 -23.41
CA ASP A 116 -0.99 -25.43 -24.51
C ASP A 116 -1.36 -24.68 -25.80
#